data_AF-A0A7C5V7R8-F1
#
_entry.id   AF-A0A7C5V7R8-F1
#
_cell.length_a   1.000
_cell.length_b   1.000
_cell.length_c   1.000
_cell.angle_alpha   90.00
_cell.angle_beta   90.00
_cell.angle_gamma   90.00
#
_symmetry.space_group_name_H-M   'P 1'
#
loop_
_entity.id
_entity.type
_entity.pdbx_description
1 polymer ?
#
loop_
_entity_poly.entity_id
_entity_poly.type
_entity_poly.pdbx_seq_one_letter_code
_entity_poly.pdbx_strand_id
1 'polypeptide(L)'
;MSGESKQKWFATVRAKSEEFEMVLRPCDVEQKKESRFMEVILFENVKGLGYQGDRVKVSEGYFRNFLKPRGLAAEATPANIQRFEKMKQRKLELAAAKAAEAREIAKRIENLTVTIKAKAGESDRLFGSVTTQDVAEALAQAGYTIDR
;
A
#
# COMPACT_ATOMS: atom_id res chain seq x y z
N MET A 1 -94.91 -28.05 36.29
CA MET A 1 -94.66 -27.95 34.84
C MET A 1 -93.22 -27.48 34.67
N SER A 2 -92.17 -28.27 34.93
CA SER A 2 -91.64 -29.43 34.18
C SER A 2 -91.54 -29.18 32.68
N GLY A 3 -90.31 -29.06 32.16
CA GLY A 3 -90.06 -29.08 30.72
C GLY A 3 -88.77 -28.35 30.33
N GLU A 4 -87.64 -29.05 30.45
CA GLU A 4 -86.39 -28.75 29.74
C GLU A 4 -86.57 -28.78 28.21
N SER A 5 -85.46 -28.56 27.48
CA SER A 5 -85.22 -28.83 26.05
C SER A 5 -85.46 -27.61 25.14
N LYS A 6 -84.53 -27.14 24.30
CA LYS A 6 -83.41 -27.81 23.62
C LYS A 6 -82.29 -26.81 23.32
N GLN A 7 -81.07 -27.25 23.63
CA GLN A 7 -79.86 -26.78 22.97
C GLN A 7 -79.99 -27.02 21.46
N LYS A 8 -79.67 -26.01 20.65
CA LYS A 8 -79.43 -26.19 19.21
C LYS A 8 -77.93 -26.01 18.97
N TRP A 9 -77.23 -27.15 18.97
CA TRP A 9 -75.87 -27.28 18.49
C TRP A 9 -75.90 -27.20 16.96
N PHE A 10 -75.18 -26.23 16.39
CA PHE A 10 -74.76 -26.30 14.99
C PHE A 10 -73.32 -26.82 14.99
N ALA A 11 -73.17 -28.06 14.56
CA ALA A 11 -71.89 -28.64 14.24
C ALA A 11 -71.40 -28.10 12.89
N THR A 12 -70.26 -27.43 12.88
CA THR A 12 -69.42 -27.32 11.69
C THR A 12 -68.01 -27.72 12.09
N VAL A 13 -67.61 -28.90 11.65
CA VAL A 13 -66.22 -29.37 11.65
C VAL A 13 -65.47 -28.58 10.59
N ARG A 14 -64.42 -27.84 10.97
CA ARG A 14 -63.41 -27.40 9.99
C ARG A 14 -62.03 -27.37 10.60
N ALA A 15 -61.22 -28.30 10.10
CA ALA A 15 -59.78 -28.28 9.90
C ALA A 15 -58.92 -27.46 10.88
N LYS A 16 -58.17 -28.21 11.67
CA LYS A 16 -56.76 -27.97 12.00
C LYS A 16 -56.01 -27.44 10.76
N SER A 17 -55.50 -26.23 10.84
CA SER A 17 -54.18 -25.86 10.30
C SER A 17 -53.94 -24.40 10.65
N GLU A 18 -52.98 -24.22 11.53
CA GLU A 18 -52.29 -22.97 11.83
C GLU A 18 -52.05 -22.19 10.52
N GLU A 19 -52.78 -21.09 10.33
CA GLU A 19 -52.30 -20.02 9.45
C GLU A 19 -51.15 -19.34 10.21
N PHE A 20 -50.00 -19.99 10.10
CA PHE A 20 -48.70 -19.40 10.28
C PHE A 20 -48.57 -18.37 9.16
N GLU A 21 -49.19 -17.20 9.35
CA GLU A 21 -48.86 -16.03 8.57
C GLU A 21 -47.41 -15.71 8.93
N MET A 22 -46.52 -16.30 8.13
CA MET A 22 -45.13 -15.96 8.04
C MET A 22 -45.08 -14.51 7.55
N VAL A 23 -45.32 -13.58 8.48
CA VAL A 23 -44.82 -12.24 8.37
C VAL A 23 -43.32 -12.43 8.27
N LEU A 24 -42.82 -12.45 7.04
CA LEU A 24 -41.47 -12.03 6.75
C LEU A 24 -41.36 -10.71 7.48
N ARG A 25 -40.75 -10.72 8.68
CA ARG A 25 -40.23 -9.49 9.23
C ARG A 25 -39.25 -9.06 8.15
N PRO A 26 -39.48 -7.94 7.42
CA PRO A 26 -38.33 -7.30 6.84
C PRO A 26 -37.34 -7.18 8.00
N CYS A 27 -36.18 -7.79 7.83
CA CYS A 27 -35.05 -7.50 8.67
C CYS A 27 -34.73 -6.04 8.31
N ASP A 28 -35.49 -5.10 8.88
CA ASP A 28 -35.17 -3.69 8.87
C ASP A 28 -33.95 -3.57 9.77
N VAL A 29 -32.82 -4.01 9.22
CA VAL A 29 -31.50 -3.48 9.53
C VAL A 29 -31.50 -2.07 8.97
N GLU A 30 -32.35 -1.22 9.55
CA GLU A 30 -32.13 0.21 9.57
C GLU A 30 -31.05 0.49 10.62
N GLN A 31 -29.93 -0.24 10.50
CA GLN A 31 -28.71 0.14 11.17
C GLN A 31 -28.20 1.36 10.43
N LYS A 32 -28.67 2.50 10.93
CA LYS A 32 -28.05 3.81 10.84
C LYS A 32 -26.53 3.60 10.81
N LYS A 33 -25.98 3.64 9.59
CA LYS A 33 -24.56 3.44 9.30
C LYS A 33 -23.83 4.66 9.84
N GLU A 34 -23.64 4.72 11.15
CA GLU A 34 -22.78 5.72 11.78
C GLU A 34 -21.38 5.46 11.25
N SER A 35 -21.00 6.24 10.24
CA SER A 35 -19.66 6.26 9.70
C SER A 35 -18.76 6.81 10.80
N ARG A 36 -18.16 5.92 11.59
CA ARG A 36 -17.06 6.28 12.46
C ARG A 36 -15.90 6.71 11.57
N PHE A 37 -15.60 7.99 11.59
CA PHE A 37 -14.43 8.56 10.93
C PHE A 37 -13.25 8.55 11.89
N MET A 38 -12.06 8.32 11.38
CA MET A 38 -10.81 8.39 12.13
C MET A 38 -9.67 8.94 11.28
N GLU A 39 -8.60 9.37 11.95
CA GLU A 39 -7.43 9.93 11.30
C GLU A 39 -6.34 8.88 11.08
N VAL A 40 -5.80 8.84 9.87
CA VAL A 40 -4.75 7.91 9.47
C VAL A 40 -3.66 8.63 8.71
N ILE A 41 -2.45 8.09 8.78
CA ILE A 41 -1.28 8.55 8.04
C ILE A 41 -1.03 7.57 6.92
N LEU A 42 -0.93 8.07 5.69
CA LEU A 42 -0.65 7.25 4.51
C LEU A 42 0.85 6.92 4.40
N PHE A 43 1.18 5.66 4.14
CA PHE A 43 2.54 5.23 3.83
C PHE A 43 2.83 5.21 2.33
N GLU A 44 1.80 5.15 1.50
CA GLU A 44 1.93 5.19 0.05
C GLU A 44 0.91 6.16 -0.55
N ASN A 45 1.15 6.58 -1.78
CA ASN A 45 0.19 7.40 -2.51
C ASN A 45 -1.04 6.56 -2.87
N VAL A 46 -2.22 7.00 -2.43
CA VAL A 46 -3.49 6.36 -2.74
C VAL A 46 -4.35 7.31 -3.55
N LYS A 47 -4.72 6.88 -4.77
CA LYS A 47 -5.56 7.65 -5.68
C LYS A 47 -6.86 8.05 -4.99
N GLY A 48 -7.13 9.35 -4.93
CA GLY A 48 -8.35 9.92 -4.34
C GLY A 48 -8.32 10.16 -2.83
N LEU A 49 -7.26 9.79 -2.11
CA LEU A 49 -7.09 10.11 -0.68
C LEU A 49 -6.00 11.15 -0.44
N GLY A 50 -4.82 10.96 -1.03
CA GLY A 50 -3.66 11.83 -0.79
C GLY A 50 -2.33 11.16 -1.10
N TYR A 51 -1.25 11.87 -0.79
CA TYR A 51 0.12 11.44 -1.02
C TYR A 51 0.71 10.74 0.20
N GLN A 52 1.88 10.10 0.01
CA GLN A 52 2.63 9.47 1.09
C GLN A 52 2.97 10.51 2.18
N GLY A 53 2.62 10.21 3.43
CA GLY A 53 2.88 11.04 4.61
C GLY A 53 1.72 11.96 5.00
N ASP A 54 0.66 12.02 4.20
CA ASP A 54 -0.49 12.87 4.51
C ASP A 54 -1.34 12.30 5.65
N ARG A 55 -1.89 13.21 6.46
CA ARG A 55 -2.89 12.91 7.48
C ARG A 55 -4.27 13.09 6.88
N VAL A 56 -5.02 12.00 6.77
CA VAL A 56 -6.34 11.99 6.14
C VAL A 56 -7.39 11.40 7.08
N LYS A 57 -8.58 12.00 7.06
CA LYS A 57 -9.74 11.50 7.79
C LYS A 57 -10.48 10.49 6.93
N VAL A 58 -10.49 9.23 7.34
CA VAL A 58 -11.12 8.11 6.62
C VAL A 58 -12.18 7.45 7.48
N SER A 59 -13.07 6.66 6.88
CA SER A 59 -13.97 5.81 7.67
C SER A 59 -13.21 4.63 8.27
N GLU A 60 -13.58 4.22 9.48
CA GLU A 60 -12.96 3.12 10.21
C GLU A 60 -13.04 1.81 9.39
N GLY A 61 -14.17 1.57 8.73
CA GLY A 61 -14.36 0.42 7.85
C GLY A 61 -13.40 0.41 6.67
N TYR A 62 -13.17 1.58 6.06
CA TYR A 62 -12.22 1.69 4.95
C TYR A 62 -10.79 1.41 5.40
N PHE A 63 -10.37 1.92 6.56
CA PHE A 63 -9.06 1.57 7.10
C PHE A 63 -8.93 0.10 7.45
N ARG A 64 -9.89 -0.48 8.19
CA ARG A 64 -9.81 -1.87 8.65
C ARG A 64 -9.82 -2.88 7.52
N ASN A 65 -10.62 -2.63 6.48
CA ASN A 65 -10.82 -3.58 5.38
C ASN A 65 -9.83 -3.36 4.22
N PHE A 66 -9.37 -2.13 3.99
CA PHE A 66 -8.56 -1.79 2.81
C PHE A 66 -7.15 -1.32 3.17
N LEU A 67 -7.02 -0.28 4.00
CA LEU A 67 -5.71 0.36 4.22
C LEU A 67 -4.79 -0.46 5.14
N LYS A 68 -5.32 -1.00 6.24
CA LYS A 68 -4.56 -1.76 7.24
C LYS A 68 -4.04 -3.10 6.69
N PRO A 69 -4.85 -3.94 6.03
CA PRO A 69 -4.36 -5.23 5.51
C PRO A 69 -3.34 -5.07 4.40
N ARG A 70 -3.45 -3.99 3.61
CA ARG A 70 -2.49 -3.67 2.54
C ARG A 70 -1.27 -2.90 3.04
N GLY A 71 -1.22 -2.53 4.32
CA GLY A 71 -0.12 -1.74 4.88
C GLY A 71 0.00 -0.33 4.28
N LEU A 72 -1.08 0.23 3.73
CA LEU A 72 -1.07 1.52 3.05
C LEU A 72 -1.20 2.71 4.03
N ALA A 73 -1.70 2.47 5.24
CA ALA A 73 -1.86 3.51 6.25
C ALA A 73 -1.70 2.97 7.68
N ALA A 74 -1.39 3.86 8.61
CA ALA A 74 -1.43 3.60 10.05
C ALA A 74 -2.31 4.61 10.77
N GLU A 75 -2.80 4.24 11.96
CA GLU A 75 -3.55 5.15 12.83
C GLU A 75 -2.68 6.37 13.22
N ALA A 76 -3.26 7.56 13.16
CA ALA A 76 -2.58 8.82 13.45
C ALA A 76 -2.39 9.06 14.97
N THR A 77 -1.78 8.09 15.67
CA THR A 77 -1.40 8.27 17.07
C THR A 77 -0.12 9.12 17.17
N PRO A 78 0.07 9.89 18.26
CA PRO A 78 1.28 10.70 18.44
C PRO A 78 2.57 9.88 18.40
N ALA A 79 2.53 8.64 18.90
CA ALA A 79 3.65 7.71 18.82
C ALA A 79 3.99 7.31 17.37
N ASN A 80 2.96 7.03 16.55
CA ASN A 80 3.16 6.67 15.15
C ASN A 80 3.66 7.85 14.32
N ILE A 81 3.20 9.07 14.62
CA ILE A 81 3.70 10.31 14.00
C ILE A 81 5.20 10.46 14.24
N GLN A 82 5.63 10.42 15.51
CA GLN A 82 7.05 10.55 15.85
C GLN A 82 7.90 9.44 15.23
N ARG A 83 7.38 8.21 15.20
CA ARG A 83 8.05 7.08 14.54
C ARG A 83 8.23 7.34 13.04
N PHE A 84 7.20 7.85 12.37
CA PHE A 84 7.26 8.18 10.95
C PHE A 84 8.28 9.29 10.67
N GLU A 85 8.28 10.35 11.47
CA GLU A 85 9.24 11.45 11.36
C GLU A 85 10.68 10.98 11.54
N LYS A 86 10.96 10.16 12.57
CA LYS A 86 12.29 9.55 12.77
C LYS A 86 12.71 8.67 11.60
N MET A 87 11.79 7.87 11.07
CA MET A 87 12.07 7.03 9.90
C MET A 87 12.36 7.87 8.65
N LYS A 88 11.64 8.99 8.46
CA LYS A 88 11.87 9.93 7.35
C LYS A 88 13.22 10.63 7.47
N GLN A 89 13.57 11.11 8.67
CA GLN A 89 14.87 11.74 8.95
C GLN A 89 16.02 10.78 8.68
N ARG A 90 15.96 9.55 9.22
CA ARG A 90 16.98 8.53 8.97
C ARG A 90 17.15 8.20 7.49
N LYS A 91 16.04 8.12 6.73
CA LYS A 91 16.11 7.90 5.27
C LYS A 91 16.79 9.07 4.55
N LEU A 92 16.47 10.30 4.94
CA LEU A 92 17.09 11.51 4.38
C LEU A 92 18.60 11.55 4.68
N GLU A 93 19.00 11.26 5.91
CA GLU A 93 20.40 11.21 6.31
C GLU A 93 21.18 10.15 5.52
N LEU A 94 20.64 8.94 5.40
CA LEU A 94 21.26 7.87 4.61
C LEU A 94 21.34 8.23 3.11
N ALA A 95 20.31 8.88 2.56
CA ALA A 95 20.33 9.34 1.18
C ALA A 95 21.37 10.45 0.96
N ALA A 96 21.49 11.39 1.90
CA ALA A 96 22.49 12.45 1.86
C ALA A 96 23.92 11.89 1.98
N ALA A 97 24.14 10.93 2.88
CA ALA A 97 25.43 10.25 3.03
C ALA A 97 25.84 9.53 1.73
N LYS A 98 24.94 8.73 1.15
CA LYS A 98 25.18 8.05 -0.14
C LYS A 98 25.46 9.03 -1.27
N ALA A 99 24.71 10.14 -1.33
CA ALA A 99 24.94 11.18 -2.34
C ALA A 99 26.29 11.87 -2.17
N ALA A 100 26.73 12.10 -0.92
CA ALA A 100 28.05 12.65 -0.63
C ALA A 100 29.16 11.68 -1.03
N GLU A 101 29.06 10.41 -0.67
CA GLU A 101 30.00 9.34 -1.08
C GLU A 101 30.11 9.25 -2.60
N ALA A 102 28.97 9.25 -3.32
CA ALA A 102 28.94 9.20 -4.78
C ALA A 102 29.61 10.43 -5.41
N ARG A 103 29.41 11.63 -4.86
CA ARG A 103 30.07 12.85 -5.33
C ARG A 103 31.58 12.82 -5.12
N GLU A 104 32.05 12.30 -3.99
CA GLU A 104 33.48 12.16 -3.73
C GLU A 104 34.13 11.14 -4.67
N ILE A 105 33.44 10.04 -4.97
CA ILE A 105 33.88 9.09 -6.00
C ILE A 105 33.92 9.76 -7.38
N ALA A 106 32.88 10.51 -7.76
CA ALA A 106 32.82 11.21 -9.04
C ALA A 106 34.00 12.18 -9.23
N LYS A 107 34.32 13.00 -8.21
CA LYS A 107 35.48 13.90 -8.24
C LYS A 107 36.82 13.17 -8.41
N ARG A 108 36.95 11.98 -7.82
CA ARG A 108 38.16 11.15 -7.99
C ARG A 108 38.26 10.62 -9.42
N ILE A 109 37.15 10.22 -10.01
CA ILE A 109 37.09 9.73 -11.38
C ILE A 109 37.33 10.84 -12.41
N GLU A 110 36.79 12.04 -12.21
CA GLU A 110 36.97 13.18 -13.12
C GLU A 110 38.45 13.53 -13.35
N ASN A 111 39.30 13.32 -12.34
CA ASN A 111 40.74 13.59 -12.44
C ASN A 111 41.55 12.40 -13.00
N LEU A 112 40.94 11.25 -13.28
CA LEU A 112 41.61 10.08 -13.83
C LEU A 112 41.54 10.09 -15.35
N THR A 113 42.70 10.26 -15.97
CA THR A 113 42.85 10.03 -17.41
C THR A 113 43.31 8.59 -17.61
N VAL A 114 42.44 7.73 -18.13
CA VAL A 114 42.78 6.32 -18.41
C VAL A 114 43.09 6.17 -19.89
N THR A 115 44.30 5.72 -20.21
CA THR A 115 44.73 5.50 -21.60
C THR A 115 44.52 4.04 -21.98
N ILE A 116 43.53 3.77 -22.82
CA ILE A 116 43.26 2.42 -23.35
C ILE A 116 44.06 2.23 -24.64
N LYS A 117 45.02 1.31 -24.63
CA LYS A 117 45.82 0.97 -25.83
C LYS A 117 45.07 -0.06 -26.66
N ALA A 118 44.48 0.37 -27.77
CA ALA A 118 43.87 -0.51 -28.77
C ALA A 118 44.73 -0.57 -30.04
N LYS A 119 44.71 -1.71 -30.75
CA LYS A 119 45.45 -1.88 -32.01
C LYS A 119 44.74 -1.12 -33.13
N ALA A 120 45.41 -0.14 -33.71
CA ALA A 120 44.98 0.57 -34.91
C ALA A 120 45.58 -0.09 -36.16
N GLY A 121 44.80 -0.17 -37.24
CA GLY A 121 45.28 -0.67 -38.53
C GLY A 121 45.97 0.38 -39.38
N GLU A 122 46.65 -0.06 -40.44
CA GLU A 122 47.40 0.78 -41.40
C GLU A 122 46.57 1.92 -42.02
N SER A 123 45.24 1.82 -41.97
CA SER A 123 44.31 2.82 -42.52
C SER A 123 43.68 3.73 -41.45
N ASP A 124 44.33 3.89 -40.30
CA ASP A 124 43.89 4.77 -39.18
C ASP A 124 42.51 4.40 -38.60
N ARG A 125 42.11 3.13 -38.78
CA ARG A 125 40.87 2.55 -38.24
C ARG A 125 41.19 1.64 -37.06
N LEU A 126 40.46 1.83 -35.97
CA LEU A 126 40.55 1.00 -34.77
C LEU A 126 39.99 -0.40 -35.07
N PHE A 127 40.76 -1.46 -34.79
CA PHE A 127 40.26 -2.82 -34.93
C PHE A 127 39.47 -3.22 -33.67
N GLY A 128 38.15 -3.08 -33.74
CA GLY A 128 37.22 -3.48 -32.68
C GLY A 128 36.40 -2.32 -32.11
N SER A 129 35.55 -2.63 -31.13
CA SER A 129 34.78 -1.65 -30.37
C SER A 129 35.31 -1.63 -28.93
N VAL A 130 35.58 -0.44 -28.40
CA VAL A 130 35.84 -0.28 -26.97
C VAL A 130 34.51 -0.43 -26.24
N THR A 131 34.39 -1.50 -25.47
CA THR A 131 33.16 -1.82 -24.73
C THR A 131 33.20 -1.23 -23.33
N THR A 132 32.05 -1.18 -22.65
CA THR A 132 32.00 -0.81 -21.23
C THR A 132 32.81 -1.76 -20.34
N GLN A 133 33.11 -2.98 -20.83
CA GLN A 133 34.05 -3.91 -20.21
C GLN A 133 35.47 -3.38 -20.15
N ASP A 134 36.00 -2.95 -21.28
CA ASP A 134 37.38 -2.48 -21.40
C ASP A 134 37.63 -1.23 -20.53
N VAL A 135 36.61 -0.37 -20.42
CA VAL A 135 36.64 0.83 -19.57
C VAL A 135 36.61 0.45 -18.08
N ALA A 136 35.75 -0.50 -17.70
CA ALA A 136 35.67 -0.98 -16.32
C ALA A 136 36.96 -1.70 -15.88
N GLU A 137 37.57 -2.50 -16.75
CA GLU A 137 38.84 -3.17 -16.48
C GLU A 137 40.01 -2.18 -16.35
N ALA A 138 40.06 -1.16 -17.20
CA ALA A 138 41.08 -0.13 -17.12
C ALA A 138 40.91 0.75 -15.87
N LEU A 139 39.68 0.99 -15.41
CA LEU A 139 39.40 1.68 -14.14
C LEU A 139 39.67 0.79 -12.91
N ALA A 140 39.42 -0.52 -13.02
CA ALA A 140 39.78 -1.49 -11.99
C ALA A 140 41.31 -1.59 -11.80
N GLN A 141 42.08 -1.52 -12.90
CA GLN A 141 43.55 -1.43 -12.84
C GLN A 141 44.03 -0.12 -12.20
N ALA A 142 43.26 0.96 -12.34
CA ALA A 142 43.50 2.22 -11.63
C ALA A 142 43.03 2.21 -10.15
N GLY A 143 42.47 1.09 -9.67
CA GLY A 143 42.07 0.89 -8.28
C GLY A 143 40.62 1.25 -7.95
N TYR A 144 39.76 1.45 -8.95
CA TYR A 144 38.34 1.80 -8.76
C TYR A 144 37.44 0.68 -9.26
N THR A 145 36.77 -0.02 -8.34
CA THR A 145 35.77 -1.04 -8.68
C THR A 145 34.43 -0.36 -8.95
N ILE A 146 34.05 -0.27 -10.23
CA ILE A 146 32.76 0.23 -10.68
C ILE A 146 31.93 -0.96 -11.16
N ASP A 147 30.69 -1.08 -10.67
CA ASP A 147 29.72 -2.08 -11.12
C ASP A 147 29.14 -1.67 -12.49
N ARG A 148 28.96 -2.63 -13.40
CA ARG A 148 28.64 -2.38 -14.82
C ARG A 148 27.14 -2.16 -15.07
#